data_AF-A0A7C2USH5-F1
#
_entry.id   AF-A0A7C2USH5-F1
#
_cell.length_a   1.000
_cell.length_b   1.000
_cell.length_c   1.000
_cell.angle_alpha   90.00
_cell.angle_beta   90.00
_cell.angle_gamma   90.00
#
_symmetry.space_group_name_H-M   'P 1'
#
loop_
_entity.id
_entity.type
_entity.pdbx_description
1 polymer ?
#
loop_
_entity_poly.entity_id
_entity_poly.type
_entity_poly.pdbx_seq_one_letter_code
_entity_poly.pdbx_strand_id
1 'polypeptide(L)'
;MALSYHELVRENRELRARLVRLEQENQALRARIAALEAELRRGRRQAAPFSRDEPQADPKRPGRRPGQGQFTCRQVPPEEEIQETIEVPLSRCPECDGPLIDRTTHEQVQIDLPEVNP
;
A
#
# COMPACT_ATOMS: atom_id res chain seq x y z
N MET A 1 -46.28 54.50 4.63
CA MET A 1 -47.43 53.96 3.88
C MET A 1 -47.44 52.46 4.11
N ALA A 2 -48.50 51.91 4.72
CA ALA A 2 -48.62 50.47 4.91
C ALA A 2 -48.93 49.82 3.55
N LEU A 3 -48.17 48.79 3.19
CA LEU A 3 -48.42 48.01 1.98
C LEU A 3 -49.82 47.38 2.05
N SER A 4 -50.53 47.39 0.93
CA SER A 4 -51.80 46.70 0.77
C SER A 4 -51.60 45.18 0.91
N TYR A 5 -52.62 44.47 1.39
CA TYR A 5 -52.62 43.00 1.51
C TYR A 5 -52.20 42.31 0.20
N HIS A 6 -52.65 42.82 -0.95
CA HIS A 6 -52.28 42.26 -2.26
C HIS A 6 -50.80 42.46 -2.61
N GLU A 7 -50.21 43.59 -2.21
CA GLU A 7 -48.78 43.87 -2.40
C GLU A 7 -47.93 42.94 -1.54
N LEU A 8 -48.32 42.73 -0.28
CA LEU A 8 -47.70 41.76 0.62
C LEU A 8 -47.77 40.33 0.07
N VAL A 9 -48.89 39.91 -0.50
CA VAL A 9 -49.03 38.57 -1.11
C VAL A 9 -48.14 38.42 -2.34
N ARG A 10 -48.03 39.47 -3.17
CA ARG A 10 -47.14 39.46 -4.34
C ARG A 10 -45.69 39.36 -3.91
N GLU A 11 -45.26 40.20 -2.98
CA GLU A 11 -43.90 40.20 -2.44
C GLU A 11 -43.57 38.85 -1.80
N ASN A 12 -44.49 38.26 -1.02
CA ASN A 12 -44.28 36.95 -0.41
C ASN A 12 -44.07 35.83 -1.45
N ARG A 13 -44.81 35.88 -2.58
CA ARG A 13 -44.61 34.92 -3.69
C ARG A 13 -43.25 35.10 -4.35
N GLU A 14 -42.85 36.33 -4.61
CA GLU A 14 -41.55 36.65 -5.21
C GLU A 14 -40.39 36.22 -4.29
N LEU A 15 -40.50 36.48 -2.99
CA LEU A 15 -39.53 36.06 -1.98
C LEU A 15 -39.44 34.53 -1.88
N ARG A 16 -40.57 33.82 -1.87
CA ARG A 16 -40.59 32.33 -1.87
C ARG A 16 -39.94 31.75 -3.12
N ALA A 17 -40.23 32.30 -4.29
CA ALA A 17 -39.61 31.86 -5.54
C ALA A 17 -38.08 32.10 -5.53
N ARG A 18 -37.64 33.21 -4.93
CA ARG A 18 -36.23 33.52 -4.76
C ARG A 18 -35.55 32.57 -3.77
N LEU A 19 -36.21 32.24 -2.66
CA LEU A 19 -35.69 31.27 -1.68
C LEU A 19 -35.43 29.90 -2.30
N VAL A 20 -36.42 29.35 -3.02
CA VAL A 20 -36.27 28.03 -3.67
C VAL A 20 -35.09 28.02 -4.64
N ARG A 21 -34.92 29.08 -5.44
CA ARG A 21 -33.80 29.20 -6.37
C ARG A 21 -32.45 29.22 -5.63
N LEU A 22 -32.35 30.04 -4.58
CA LEU A 22 -31.13 30.15 -3.78
C LEU A 22 -30.80 28.83 -3.06
N GLU A 23 -31.80 28.10 -2.58
CA GLU A 23 -31.61 26.78 -1.95
C GLU A 23 -31.07 25.76 -2.96
N GLN A 24 -31.62 25.72 -4.17
CA GLN A 24 -31.14 24.85 -5.25
C GLN A 24 -29.70 25.20 -5.66
N GLU A 25 -29.40 26.48 -5.84
CA GLU A 25 -28.04 26.95 -6.14
C GLU A 25 -27.07 26.59 -5.02
N ASN A 26 -27.47 26.79 -3.75
CA ASN A 26 -26.64 26.43 -2.61
C ASN A 26 -26.35 24.93 -2.55
N GLN A 27 -27.35 24.09 -2.81
CA GLN A 27 -27.19 22.64 -2.87
C GLN A 27 -26.24 22.22 -3.99
N ALA A 28 -26.39 22.80 -5.19
CA ALA A 28 -25.52 22.51 -6.33
C ALA A 28 -24.08 22.95 -6.07
N LEU A 29 -23.89 24.14 -5.47
CA LEU A 29 -22.57 24.64 -5.09
C LEU A 29 -21.92 23.77 -4.01
N ARG A 30 -22.66 23.34 -2.98
CA ARG A 30 -22.17 22.41 -1.96
C ARG A 30 -21.73 21.08 -2.56
N ALA A 31 -22.51 20.51 -3.47
CA ALA A 31 -22.15 19.28 -4.17
C ALA A 31 -20.86 19.45 -5.00
N ARG A 32 -20.73 20.59 -5.69
CA ARG A 32 -19.53 20.89 -6.48
C ARG A 32 -18.29 21.12 -5.62
N ILE A 33 -18.42 21.80 -4.48
CA ILE A 33 -17.34 21.96 -3.49
C ILE A 33 -16.90 20.58 -2.98
N ALA A 34 -17.83 19.72 -2.58
CA ALA A 34 -17.50 18.38 -2.09
C ALA A 34 -16.75 17.54 -3.14
N ALA A 35 -17.16 17.61 -4.42
CA ALA A 35 -16.47 16.92 -5.51
C ALA A 35 -15.04 17.46 -5.72
N LEU A 36 -14.87 18.79 -5.75
CA LEU A 36 -13.56 19.43 -5.92
C LEU A 36 -12.63 19.15 -4.73
N GLU A 37 -13.15 19.13 -3.50
CA GLU A 37 -12.39 18.73 -2.31
C GLU A 37 -11.91 17.28 -2.41
N ALA A 38 -12.75 16.36 -2.89
CA ALA A 38 -12.37 14.97 -3.12
C ALA A 38 -11.26 14.85 -4.18
N GLU A 39 -11.35 15.61 -5.28
CA GLU A 39 -10.30 15.67 -6.31
C GLU A 39 -9.00 16.27 -5.79
N LEU A 40 -9.06 17.36 -5.03
CA LEU A 40 -7.88 18.00 -4.42
C LEU A 40 -7.18 17.08 -3.42
N ARG A 41 -7.95 16.32 -2.62
CA ARG A 41 -7.39 15.26 -1.75
C ARG A 41 -6.66 14.18 -2.55
N ARG A 42 -7.16 13.80 -3.72
CA ARG A 42 -6.51 12.82 -4.61
C ARG A 42 -5.25 13.37 -5.30
N GLY A 43 -5.26 14.67 -5.65
CA GLY A 43 -4.21 15.35 -6.41
C GLY A 43 -3.05 15.90 -5.56
N ARG A 44 -3.28 16.32 -4.31
CA ARG A 44 -2.23 16.84 -3.40
C ARG A 44 -1.76 15.75 -2.44
N ARG A 45 -1.08 14.73 -2.98
CA ARG A 45 -0.45 13.66 -2.20
C ARG A 45 0.80 14.18 -1.46
N GLN A 46 0.57 14.84 -0.32
CA GLN A 46 1.57 15.12 0.71
C GLN A 46 1.03 14.79 2.12
N ALA A 47 -0.30 14.92 2.36
CA ALA A 47 -0.86 14.89 3.72
C ALA A 47 -1.70 13.64 4.09
N ALA A 48 -1.82 12.64 3.22
CA ALA A 48 -2.51 11.38 3.56
C ALA A 48 -1.68 10.14 3.14
N PRO A 49 -0.50 9.90 3.74
CA PRO A 49 0.37 8.79 3.38
C PRO A 49 -0.25 7.40 3.63
N PHE A 50 -1.23 7.29 4.53
CA PHE A 50 -1.79 5.99 4.95
C PHE A 50 -3.27 5.78 4.58
N SER A 51 -3.94 6.77 3.98
CA SER A 51 -5.31 6.59 3.51
C SER A 51 -5.27 5.87 2.17
N ARG A 52 -5.69 4.61 2.15
CA ARG A 52 -5.94 3.86 0.90
C ARG A 52 -7.38 4.13 0.48
N ASP A 53 -7.59 4.36 -0.82
CA ASP A 53 -8.93 4.21 -1.41
C ASP A 53 -9.46 2.79 -1.13
N GLU A 54 -10.75 2.56 -1.39
CA GLU A 54 -11.31 1.22 -1.28
C GLU A 54 -10.44 0.20 -2.06
N PRO A 55 -10.08 -0.93 -1.44
CA PRO A 55 -9.26 -1.94 -2.11
C PRO A 55 -9.92 -2.39 -3.41
N GLN A 56 -9.09 -2.65 -4.43
CA GLN A 56 -9.56 -3.31 -5.63
C GLN A 56 -10.20 -4.66 -5.25
N ALA A 57 -11.40 -4.94 -5.77
CA ALA A 57 -12.17 -6.14 -5.42
C ALA A 57 -11.43 -7.46 -5.71
N ASP A 58 -10.59 -7.49 -6.74
CA ASP A 58 -9.72 -8.62 -7.07
C ASP A 58 -8.28 -8.13 -7.30
N PRO A 59 -7.48 -7.98 -6.23
CA PRO A 59 -6.11 -7.51 -6.34
C PRO A 59 -5.22 -8.60 -6.93
N LYS A 60 -4.32 -8.21 -7.84
CA LYS A 60 -3.33 -9.14 -8.40
C LYS A 60 -2.45 -9.72 -7.28
N ARG A 61 -2.02 -10.97 -7.45
CA ARG A 61 -1.09 -11.61 -6.51
C ARG A 61 0.17 -10.75 -6.34
N PRO A 62 0.62 -10.51 -5.09
CA PRO A 62 1.88 -9.82 -4.85
C PRO A 62 3.01 -10.63 -5.50
N GLY A 63 3.93 -9.93 -6.17
CA GLY A 63 5.01 -10.59 -6.91
C GLY A 63 5.46 -9.78 -8.11
N ARG A 64 6.55 -10.21 -8.73
CA ARG A 64 7.09 -9.59 -9.95
C ARG A 64 6.18 -9.88 -11.15
N ARG A 65 6.16 -8.95 -12.10
CA ARG A 65 5.33 -9.05 -13.30
C ARG A 65 5.76 -10.23 -14.19
N PRO A 66 4.86 -10.81 -14.98
CA PRO A 66 5.21 -11.80 -16.00
C PRO A 66 6.32 -11.27 -16.92
N GLY A 67 7.28 -12.12 -17.29
CA GLY A 67 8.36 -11.76 -18.21
C GLY A 67 9.63 -11.15 -17.58
N GLN A 68 9.72 -11.07 -16.24
CA GLN A 68 10.93 -10.56 -15.55
C GLN A 68 12.06 -11.61 -15.40
N GLY A 69 12.09 -12.64 -16.26
CA GLY A 69 13.09 -13.71 -16.23
C GLY A 69 12.70 -14.91 -15.37
N GLN A 70 13.57 -15.92 -15.35
CA GLN A 70 13.43 -17.09 -14.48
C GLN A 70 13.87 -16.75 -13.07
N PHE A 71 13.07 -17.17 -12.10
CA PHE A 71 13.38 -17.03 -10.68
C PHE A 71 14.26 -18.21 -10.28
N THR A 72 15.56 -17.98 -10.16
CA THR A 72 16.50 -18.97 -9.65
C THR A 72 17.06 -18.51 -8.31
N CYS A 73 17.28 -19.47 -7.41
CA CYS A 73 18.11 -19.25 -6.23
C CYS A 73 19.58 -19.18 -6.68
N ARG A 74 20.42 -18.51 -5.86
CA ARG A 74 21.87 -18.55 -6.04
C ARG A 74 22.29 -20.03 -6.06
N GLN A 75 22.97 -20.43 -7.13
CA GLN A 75 23.51 -21.78 -7.24
C GLN A 75 24.68 -21.93 -6.27
N VAL A 76 24.84 -23.14 -5.74
CA VAL A 76 26.03 -23.52 -4.99
C VAL A 76 27.23 -23.42 -5.95
N PRO A 77 28.38 -22.84 -5.55
CA PRO A 77 29.56 -22.82 -6.37
C PRO A 77 30.03 -24.25 -6.69
N PRO A 78 30.71 -24.47 -7.82
CA PRO A 78 31.24 -25.77 -8.17
C PRO A 78 32.31 -26.21 -7.15
N GLU A 79 32.52 -27.52 -6.99
CA GLU A 79 33.43 -28.07 -5.98
C GLU A 79 34.87 -27.56 -6.14
N GLU A 80 35.30 -27.27 -7.37
CA GLU A 80 36.63 -26.75 -7.67
C GLU A 80 36.85 -25.30 -7.19
N GLU A 81 35.77 -24.56 -6.93
CA GLU A 81 35.81 -23.19 -6.39
C GLU A 81 35.77 -23.15 -4.86
N ILE A 82 35.63 -24.29 -4.16
CA ILE A 82 35.58 -24.33 -2.70
C ILE A 82 37.02 -24.28 -2.15
N GLN A 83 37.38 -23.18 -1.48
CA GLN A 83 38.73 -23.01 -0.91
C GLN A 83 38.92 -23.76 0.41
N GLU A 84 37.88 -23.84 1.24
CA GLU A 84 37.92 -24.46 2.58
C GLU A 84 36.60 -25.17 2.88
N THR A 85 36.67 -26.29 3.59
CA THR A 85 35.51 -27.03 4.09
C THR A 85 35.69 -27.31 5.58
N ILE A 86 34.72 -26.91 6.39
CA ILE A 86 34.75 -27.05 7.85
C ILE A 86 33.65 -28.02 8.28
N GLU A 87 34.06 -29.20 8.74
CA GLU A 87 33.15 -30.20 9.31
C GLU A 87 32.89 -29.90 10.78
N VAL A 88 31.62 -29.71 11.15
CA VAL A 88 31.21 -29.40 12.53
C VAL A 88 30.28 -30.50 13.07
N PRO A 89 30.82 -31.68 13.43
CA PRO A 89 30.00 -32.77 13.93
C PRO A 89 29.48 -32.48 15.34
N LEU A 90 28.16 -32.54 15.51
CA LEU A 90 27.55 -32.63 16.83
C LEU A 90 27.89 -33.99 17.45
N SER A 91 28.45 -33.97 18.67
CA SER A 91 28.84 -35.17 19.42
C SER A 91 27.74 -35.67 20.35
N ARG A 92 26.95 -34.75 20.91
CA ARG A 92 25.84 -34.99 21.86
C ARG A 92 24.71 -33.99 21.64
N CYS A 93 23.54 -34.27 22.19
CA CYS A 93 22.41 -33.35 22.14
C CYS A 93 22.73 -32.08 22.96
N PRO A 94 22.64 -30.86 22.38
CA PRO A 94 22.92 -29.63 23.12
C PRO A 94 21.90 -29.33 24.23
N GLU A 95 20.73 -29.96 24.21
CA GLU A 95 19.68 -29.77 25.23
C GLU A 95 19.79 -30.75 26.40
N CYS A 96 20.09 -32.03 26.15
CA CYS A 96 20.06 -33.08 27.17
C CYS A 96 21.37 -33.88 27.34
N ASP A 97 22.41 -33.57 26.56
CA ASP A 97 23.71 -34.26 26.52
C ASP A 97 23.66 -35.77 26.20
N GLY A 98 22.51 -36.24 25.71
CA GLY A 98 22.28 -37.62 25.31
C GLY A 98 22.97 -38.03 24.00
N PRO A 99 23.04 -39.34 23.71
CA PRO A 99 23.58 -39.86 22.47
C PRO A 99 22.72 -39.47 21.26
N LEU A 100 23.37 -39.14 20.14
CA LEU A 100 22.70 -38.81 18.88
C LEU A 100 22.48 -40.07 18.05
N ILE A 101 21.22 -40.33 17.67
CA ILE A 101 20.81 -41.58 17.00
C ILE A 101 20.31 -41.33 15.57
N ASP A 102 19.67 -40.18 15.33
CA ASP A 102 19.14 -39.77 14.03
C ASP A 102 19.85 -38.50 13.56
N ARG A 103 20.86 -38.66 12.69
CA ARG A 103 21.75 -37.58 12.26
C ARG A 103 21.47 -37.21 10.82
N THR A 104 21.29 -35.92 10.56
CA THR A 104 21.19 -35.36 9.20
C THR A 104 22.33 -34.37 8.99
N THR A 105 22.97 -34.43 7.82
CA THR A 105 23.98 -33.46 7.41
C THR A 105 23.31 -32.25 6.77
N HIS A 106 23.72 -31.06 7.17
CA HIS A 106 23.30 -29.80 6.57
C HIS A 106 24.54 -29.05 6.08
N GLU A 107 24.48 -28.60 4.84
CA GLU A 107 25.56 -27.86 4.20
C GLU A 107 25.20 -26.37 4.12
N GLN A 108 26.17 -25.52 4.42
CA GLN A 108 26.08 -24.08 4.23
C GLN A 108 27.33 -23.60 3.51
N VAL A 109 27.14 -22.91 2.38
CA VAL A 109 28.25 -22.30 1.64
C VAL A 109 28.29 -20.79 1.90
N GLN A 110 29.47 -20.30 2.29
CA GLN A 110 29.77 -18.88 2.44
C GLN A 110 30.72 -18.46 1.31
N ILE A 111 30.41 -17.34 0.67
CA ILE A 111 31.25 -16.78 -0.40
C ILE A 111 31.68 -15.40 0.08
N ASP A 112 32.97 -15.26 0.35
CA ASP A 112 33.56 -14.01 0.78
C ASP A 112 33.62 -12.98 -0.34
N LEU A 113 33.76 -11.72 0.06
CA LEU A 113 33.89 -10.62 -0.88
C LEU A 113 35.22 -10.75 -1.63
N PRO A 114 35.25 -10.57 -2.97
CA PRO A 114 36.49 -10.63 -3.72
C PRO A 114 37.48 -9.57 -3.24
N GLU A 115 38.77 -9.86 -3.40
CA GLU A 115 39.84 -8.89 -3.13
C GLU A 115 39.63 -7.62 -3.97
N VAL A 116 39.56 -6.47 -3.30
CA VAL A 116 39.43 -5.17 -3.97
C VAL A 116 40.81 -4.72 -4.44
N ASN A 117 41.03 -4.77 -5.75
CA ASN A 117 42.23 -4.20 -6.37
C ASN A 117 41.99 -2.69 -6.65
N PRO A 118 42.87 -1.78 -6.17
CA PRO A 118 42.75 -0.34 -6.40
C PRO A 118 43.05 0.07 -7.84
#